data_AF-X1L993-F1
#
_entry.id   AF-X1L993-F1
#
_cell.length_a   1.000
_cell.length_b   1.000
_cell.length_c   1.000
_cell.angle_alpha   90.00
_cell.angle_beta   90.00
_cell.angle_gamma   90.00
#
_symmetry.space_group_name_H-M   'P 1'
#
loop_
_entity.id
_entity.type
_entity.pdbx_description
1 polymer ?
#
loop_
_entity_poly.entity_id
_entity_poly.type
_entity_poly.pdbx_seq_one_letter_code
_entity_poly.pdbx_strand_id
1 'polypeptide(L)'
;MIISGIILILLGGYLIALTLKQKVEGKLKKFLMLTGVSAAGFFVFAFLHNIFYGLAQITSHITVLSYLMRALEVIFFLIAIFACPIGFLVGVIGSIVLLVKERKKEEGVRNI
;
A
#
# COMPACT_ATOMS: atom_id res chain seq x y z
N MET A 1 -9.18 5.86 16.41
CA MET A 1 -7.96 5.29 15.75
C MET A 1 -8.04 3.78 15.53
N ILE A 2 -8.51 2.96 16.48
CA ILE A 2 -8.57 1.48 16.33
C ILE A 2 -9.52 1.02 15.20
N ILE A 3 -10.69 1.65 15.06
CA ILE A 3 -11.71 1.29 14.06
C ILE A 3 -11.19 1.50 12.61
N SER A 4 -10.46 2.59 12.38
CA SER A 4 -9.89 2.89 11.06
C SER A 4 -8.79 1.90 10.66
N GLY A 5 -7.97 1.44 11.62
CA GLY A 5 -6.92 0.44 11.37
C GLY A 5 -7.49 -0.92 11.00
N ILE A 6 -8.55 -1.36 11.66
CA ILE A 6 -9.21 -2.64 11.38
C ILE A 6 -9.81 -2.68 9.96
N ILE A 7 -10.46 -1.59 9.54
CA ILE A 7 -11.04 -1.47 8.19
C ILE A 7 -9.94 -1.56 7.13
N LEU A 8 -8.80 -0.91 7.35
CA LEU A 8 -7.67 -0.93 6.41
C LEU A 8 -6.96 -2.30 6.36
N ILE A 9 -6.88 -3.03 7.47
CA ILE A 9 -6.35 -4.40 7.50
C ILE A 9 -7.25 -5.35 6.71
N LEU A 10 -8.57 -5.26 6.92
CA LEU A 10 -9.54 -6.07 6.18
C LEU A 10 -9.51 -5.75 4.69
N LEU A 11 -9.43 -4.46 4.33
CA LEU A 11 -9.38 -4.02 2.94
C LEU A 11 -8.07 -4.42 2.24
N GLY A 12 -6.92 -4.21 2.90
CA GLY A 12 -5.61 -4.59 2.39
C GLY A 12 -5.45 -6.11 2.24
N GLY A 13 -5.92 -6.88 3.23
CA GLY A 13 -5.96 -8.34 3.18
C GLY A 13 -6.85 -8.86 2.05
N TYR A 14 -8.03 -8.25 1.87
CA TYR A 14 -8.95 -8.59 0.78
C TYR A 14 -8.33 -8.32 -0.59
N LEU A 15 -7.63 -7.19 -0.77
CA LEU A 15 -6.95 -6.83 -2.00
C LEU A 15 -5.78 -7.77 -2.35
N ILE A 16 -4.98 -8.18 -1.36
CA ILE A 16 -3.90 -9.16 -1.57
C ILE A 16 -4.47 -10.53 -1.94
N ALA A 17 -5.54 -10.97 -1.28
CA ALA A 17 -6.22 -12.22 -1.61
C ALA A 17 -6.79 -12.22 -3.04
N LEU A 18 -7.36 -11.09 -3.48
CA LEU A 18 -7.87 -10.91 -4.84
C LEU A 18 -6.74 -10.93 -5.88
N THR A 19 -5.63 -10.25 -5.57
CA THR A 19 -4.41 -10.18 -6.40
C THR A 19 -3.78 -11.56 -6.59
N LEU A 20 -3.72 -12.38 -5.53
CA LEU A 20 -3.19 -13.75 -5.59
C LEU A 20 -4.11 -14.71 -6.36
N LYS A 21 -5.43 -14.50 -6.31
CA LYS A 21 -6.38 -15.29 -7.10
C LYS A 21 -6.36 -14.95 -8.58
N GLN A 22 -5.95 -13.74 -8.95
CA GLN A 22 -5.85 -13.30 -10.33
C GLN A 22 -4.46 -13.69 -10.88
N LYS A 23 -4.39 -14.84 -11.54
CA LYS A 23 -3.18 -15.38 -12.19
C LYS A 23 -2.84 -14.53 -13.43
N VAL A 24 -2.23 -13.37 -13.25
CA VAL A 24 -1.97 -12.41 -14.34
C VAL A 24 -0.50 -12.29 -14.72
N GLU A 25 -0.22 -12.44 -16.01
CA GLU A 25 1.13 -12.45 -16.60
C GLU A 25 1.57 -11.07 -17.13
N GLY A 26 2.88 -10.83 -17.21
CA GLY A 26 3.48 -9.70 -17.94
C GLY A 26 3.53 -8.34 -17.21
N LYS A 27 3.37 -7.23 -17.97
CA LYS A 27 3.40 -5.84 -17.43
C LYS A 27 2.33 -5.58 -16.36
N LEU A 28 1.23 -6.33 -16.42
CA LEU A 28 0.15 -6.28 -15.45
C LEU A 28 0.59 -6.78 -14.08
N LYS A 29 1.48 -7.79 -14.02
CA LYS A 29 2.09 -8.29 -12.79
C LYS A 29 2.87 -7.21 -12.04
N LYS A 30 3.56 -6.31 -12.76
CA LYS A 30 4.30 -5.19 -12.14
C LYS A 30 3.34 -4.18 -11.50
N PHE A 31 2.23 -3.85 -12.16
CA PHE A 31 1.22 -2.95 -11.59
C PHE A 31 0.47 -3.61 -10.43
N LEU A 32 0.11 -4.89 -10.51
CA LEU A 32 -0.46 -5.64 -9.38
C LEU A 32 0.50 -5.75 -8.20
N MET A 33 1.79 -6.01 -8.45
CA MET A 33 2.81 -5.97 -7.40
C MET A 33 2.94 -4.59 -6.79
N LEU A 34 2.91 -3.51 -7.59
CA LEU A 34 2.93 -2.15 -7.06
C LEU A 34 1.72 -1.87 -6.16
N THR A 35 0.53 -2.28 -6.57
CA THR A 35 -0.71 -2.18 -5.78
C THR A 35 -0.59 -2.96 -4.47
N GLY A 36 -0.13 -4.22 -4.55
CA GLY A 36 0.04 -5.11 -3.40
C GLY A 36 1.11 -4.62 -2.42
N VAL A 37 2.27 -4.17 -2.92
CA VAL A 37 3.35 -3.60 -2.12
C VAL A 37 2.92 -2.28 -1.49
N SER A 38 2.15 -1.44 -2.19
CA SER A 38 1.61 -0.21 -1.60
C SER A 38 0.58 -0.50 -0.52
N ALA A 39 -0.29 -1.49 -0.70
CA ALA A 39 -1.25 -1.92 0.31
C ALA A 39 -0.58 -2.55 1.54
N ALA A 40 0.40 -3.44 1.32
CA ALA A 40 1.19 -4.04 2.40
C ALA A 40 2.08 -3.00 3.10
N GLY A 41 2.68 -2.09 2.34
CA GLY A 41 3.51 -0.99 2.82
C GLY A 41 2.73 -0.07 3.74
N PHE A 42 1.48 0.24 3.40
CA PHE A 42 0.59 1.03 4.27
C PHE A 42 0.46 0.39 5.65
N PHE A 43 0.23 -0.93 5.69
CA PHE A 43 0.12 -1.67 6.93
C PHE A 43 1.42 -1.68 7.73
N VAL A 44 2.55 -1.96 7.06
CA VAL A 44 3.88 -1.96 7.71
C VAL A 44 4.21 -0.59 8.29
N PHE A 45 3.98 0.50 7.56
CA PHE A 45 4.24 1.86 8.04
C PHE A 45 3.30 2.28 9.16
N ALA A 46 2.02 1.91 9.10
CA ALA A 46 1.08 2.15 10.19
C ALA A 46 1.48 1.38 11.47
N PHE A 47 1.98 0.15 11.31
CA PHE A 47 2.47 -0.65 12.43
C PHE A 47 3.75 -0.06 13.02
N LEU A 48 4.72 0.32 12.16
CA LEU A 48 5.94 1.01 12.57
C LEU A 48 5.62 2.31 13.32
N HIS A 49 4.69 3.13 12.81
CA HIS A 49 4.26 4.35 13.48
C HIS A 49 3.79 4.08 14.92
N ASN A 50 2.98 3.04 15.14
CA ASN A 50 2.51 2.68 16.48
C ASN A 50 3.65 2.17 17.38
N ILE A 51 4.60 1.42 16.84
CA ILE A 51 5.80 0.98 17.58
C ILE A 51 6.65 2.19 17.97
N PHE A 52 6.94 3.09 17.04
CA PHE A 52 7.75 4.29 17.29
C PHE A 52 7.07 5.24 18.28
N TYR A 53 5.75 5.39 18.21
CA TYR A 53 4.97 6.12 19.21
C TYR A 53 5.11 5.51 20.61
N GLY A 54 4.96 4.19 20.73
CA GLY A 54 5.16 3.47 21.99
C GLY A 54 6.59 3.60 22.52
N LEU A 55 7.59 3.47 21.63
CA LEU A 55 9.00 3.66 21.98
C LEU A 55 9.29 5.10 22.43
N ALA A 56 8.72 6.11 21.77
CA ALA A 56 8.88 7.51 22.15
C ALA A 56 8.33 7.79 23.56
N GLN A 57 7.24 7.11 23.93
CA GLN A 57 6.64 7.17 25.27
C GLN A 57 7.55 6.53 26.33
N ILE A 58 8.10 5.34 26.05
CA ILE A 58 8.97 4.59 26.99
C ILE A 58 10.34 5.27 27.13
N THR A 59 10.88 5.80 26.03
CA THR A 59 12.17 6.50 25.98
C THR A 59 12.06 7.98 26.31
N SER A 60 10.92 8.43 26.83
CA SER A 60 10.66 9.83 27.24
C SER A 60 11.67 10.37 28.27
N HIS A 61 12.32 9.49 29.02
CA HIS A 61 13.42 9.83 29.93
C HIS A 61 14.71 10.29 29.21
N ILE A 62 14.90 9.94 27.94
CA ILE A 62 16.06 10.33 27.14
C ILE A 62 15.59 11.28 26.04
N THR A 63 15.72 12.58 26.28
CA THR A 63 15.17 13.66 25.44
C THR A 63 15.55 13.53 23.96
N VAL A 64 16.82 13.24 23.66
CA VAL A 64 17.30 13.12 22.27
C VAL A 64 16.67 11.92 21.55
N LEU A 65 16.56 10.78 22.24
CA LEU A 65 16.00 9.56 21.66
C LEU A 65 14.48 9.69 21.47
N SER A 66 13.77 10.28 22.42
CA SER A 66 12.33 10.54 22.32
C SER A 66 11.98 11.46 21.14
N TYR A 67 12.76 12.53 20.93
CA TYR A 67 12.60 13.41 19.77
C TYR A 67 12.85 12.69 18.44
N LEU A 68 13.88 11.85 18.37
CA LEU A 68 14.17 11.06 17.16
C LEU A 68 13.06 10.04 16.86
N MET A 69 12.55 9.36 17.89
CA MET A 69 11.46 8.39 17.76
C MET A 69 10.15 9.06 17.31
N ARG A 70 9.83 10.25 17.86
CA ARG A 70 8.70 11.08 17.41
C ARG A 70 8.85 11.54 15.96
N ALA A 71 10.05 11.94 15.55
CA ALA A 71 10.29 12.33 14.17
C ALA A 71 10.06 11.15 13.21
N LEU A 72 10.59 9.97 13.55
CA LEU A 72 10.41 8.74 12.77
C LEU A 72 8.93 8.33 12.69
N GLU A 73 8.23 8.33 13.82
CA GLU A 73 6.78 8.10 13.92
C GLU A 73 6.01 8.94 12.89
N VAL A 74 6.23 10.26 12.88
CA VAL A 74 5.52 11.19 11.98
C VAL A 74 5.90 10.95 10.52
N ILE A 75 7.17 10.70 10.22
CA ILE A 75 7.63 10.41 8.86
C ILE A 75 6.96 9.13 8.32
N PHE A 76 6.94 8.05 9.10
CA PHE A 76 6.28 6.81 8.67
C PHE A 76 4.78 6.98 8.48
N PHE A 77 4.13 7.79 9.33
CA PHE A 77 2.72 8.14 9.15
C PHE A 77 2.47 8.93 7.85
N LEU A 78 3.31 9.93 7.56
CA LEU A 78 3.21 10.72 6.33
C LEU A 78 3.41 9.85 5.08
N ILE A 79 4.39 8.94 5.11
CA ILE A 79 4.61 7.98 4.02
C ILE A 79 3.39 7.06 3.86
N ALA A 80 2.81 6.59 4.97
CA ALA A 80 1.60 5.77 4.93
C ALA A 80 0.41 6.52 4.33
N ILE A 81 0.17 7.78 4.72
CA ILE A 81 -1.03 8.51 4.29
C ILE A 81 -0.90 9.17 2.91
N PHE A 82 0.31 9.45 2.44
CA PHE A 82 0.55 10.05 1.12
C PHE A 82 1.11 9.05 0.11
N ALA A 83 2.28 8.47 0.39
CA ALA A 83 2.98 7.67 -0.60
C ALA A 83 2.26 6.36 -0.93
N CYS A 84 1.75 5.64 0.07
CA CYS A 84 1.02 4.39 -0.16
C CYS A 84 -0.28 4.55 -0.96
N PRO A 85 -1.22 5.46 -0.63
CA PRO A 85 -2.43 5.62 -1.42
C PRO A 85 -2.14 6.11 -2.84
N ILE A 86 -1.12 6.96 -3.06
CA ILE A 86 -0.70 7.35 -4.41
C ILE A 86 -0.17 6.14 -5.18
N GLY A 87 0.73 5.34 -4.58
CA GLY A 87 1.27 4.13 -5.20
C GLY A 87 0.19 3.08 -5.51
N PHE A 88 -0.76 2.93 -4.60
CA PHE A 88 -1.93 2.07 -4.77
C PHE A 88 -2.82 2.54 -5.92
N LEU A 89 -3.12 3.84 -5.99
CA LEU A 89 -3.96 4.42 -7.03
C LEU A 89 -3.31 4.26 -8.42
N VAL A 90 -2.01 4.54 -8.54
CA VAL A 90 -1.25 4.34 -9.77
C VAL A 90 -1.24 2.85 -10.18
N GLY A 91 -1.08 1.95 -9.22
CA GLY A 91 -1.15 0.50 -9.45
C GLY A 91 -2.53 0.05 -9.96
N VAL A 92 -3.62 0.52 -9.36
CA VAL A 92 -5.00 0.22 -9.80
C VAL A 92 -5.28 0.79 -11.17
N ILE A 93 -5.02 2.08 -11.40
CA ILE A 93 -5.27 2.74 -12.69
C ILE A 93 -4.44 2.08 -13.80
N GLY A 94 -3.15 1.84 -13.55
CA GLY A 94 -2.27 1.17 -14.50
C GLY A 94 -2.76 -0.25 -14.85
N SER A 95 -3.29 -0.97 -13.88
CA SER A 95 -3.87 -2.31 -14.09
C SER A 95 -5.13 -2.25 -14.95
N ILE A 96 -6.06 -1.33 -14.66
CA ILE A 96 -7.30 -1.16 -15.43
C ILE A 96 -7.01 -0.75 -16.87
N VAL A 97 -6.14 0.24 -17.07
CA VAL A 97 -5.79 0.74 -18.42
C VAL A 97 -5.17 -0.37 -19.27
N LEU A 98 -4.29 -1.17 -18.69
CA LEU A 98 -3.65 -2.25 -19.42
C LEU A 98 -4.65 -3.37 -19.77
N LEU A 99 -5.54 -3.74 -18.86
CA LEU A 99 -6.62 -4.71 -19.12
C LEU A 99 -7.56 -4.25 -20.25
N VAL A 100 -7.96 -2.97 -20.25
CA VAL A 100 -8.80 -2.40 -21.32
C VAL A 100 -8.04 -2.39 -22.66
N LYS A 101 -6.74 -2.11 -22.64
CA LYS A 101 -5.91 -2.09 -23.85
C LYS A 101 -5.73 -3.48 -24.47
N GLU A 102 -5.48 -4.51 -23.66
CA GLU A 102 -5.36 -5.90 -24.13
C GLU A 102 -6.69 -6.39 -24.74
N ARG A 103 -7.82 -6.09 -24.10
CA ARG A 103 -9.17 -6.44 -24.60
C ARG A 103 -9.49 -5.81 -25.96
N LYS A 104 -9.15 -4.53 -26.15
CA LYS A 104 -9.33 -3.86 -27.45
C LYS A 104 -8.45 -4.45 -28.55
N LYS A 105 -7.27 -4.96 -28.21
CA LYS A 105 -6.35 -5.58 -29.17
C LYS A 105 -6.88 -6.92 -29.66
N GLU A 106 -7.48 -7.73 -28.78
CA GLU A 106 -8.15 -8.98 -29.15
C GLU A 106 -9.40 -8.76 -30.02
N GLU A 107 -10.21 -7.74 -29.73
CA GLU A 107 -11.37 -7.39 -30.56
C GLU A 107 -10.99 -6.88 -31.94
N GLY A 108 -9.88 -6.15 -32.08
CA GLY A 108 -9.37 -5.71 -33.38
C GLY A 108 -8.83 -6.85 -34.26
N VAL A 109 -8.26 -7.90 -33.65
CA VAL A 109 -7.75 -9.08 -34.37
C VAL A 109 -8.90 -10.03 -34.79
N ARG A 110 -10.00 -10.08 -34.03
CA ARG A 110 -11.16 -10.92 -34.35
C ARG A 110 -12.05 -10.37 -35.48
N ASN A 111 -11.82 -9.12 -35.90
CA ASN A 111 -12.57 -8.44 -36.98
C ASN A 111 -11.76 -8.32 -38.29
N ILE A 112 -10.62 -9.01 -38.40
CA ILE A 112 -9.80 -9.16 -39.61
C ILE A 112 -9.84 -10.63 -40.02
#